data_AF-A0A2S5R9E9-F1
#
_entry.id   AF-A0A2S5R9E9-F1
#
_cell.length_a   1.000
_cell.length_b   1.000
_cell.length_c   1.000
_cell.angle_alpha   90.00
_cell.angle_beta   90.00
_cell.angle_gamma   90.00
#
_symmetry.space_group_name_H-M   'P 1'
#
loop_
_entity.id
_entity.type
_entity.pdbx_description
1 polymer ?
#
loop_
_entity_poly.entity_id
_entity_poly.type
_entity_poly.pdbx_seq_one_letter_code
_entity_poly.pdbx_strand_id
1 'polypeptide(L)' 'MSEIGVAVLCAALCWPEGWQDVEDFGKLKIDLRSHLPYNNRIFRDDTFPRFFRSLDPDQFHDLFRTWVKRISKNSPAIL' A
#
# COMPACT_ATOMS: atom_id res chain seq x y z
N MET A 1 3.48 -10.00 -2.85
CA MET A 1 3.67 -8.79 -3.69
C MET A 1 2.52 -7.81 -3.56
N SER A 2 1.25 -8.25 -3.64
CA SER A 2 0.06 -7.38 -3.44
C SER A 2 0.00 -6.67 -2.07
N GLU A 3 0.53 -7.31 -1.03
CA GLU A 3 0.51 -6.81 0.36
C GLU A 3 1.33 -5.53 0.58
N ILE A 4 2.41 -5.33 -0.18
CA ILE A 4 3.28 -4.13 -0.08
C ILE A 4 2.48 -2.89 -0.49
N GLY A 5 1.77 -2.96 -1.61
CA GLY A 5 0.97 -1.83 -2.10
C GLY A 5 -0.17 -1.45 -1.14
N VAL A 6 -0.84 -2.44 -0.56
CA VAL A 6 -1.92 -2.20 0.42
C VAL A 6 -1.36 -1.61 1.72
N ALA A 7 -0.25 -2.15 2.25
CA ALA A 7 0.37 -1.61 3.46
C ALA A 7 0.79 -0.15 3.28
N VAL A 8 1.46 0.19 2.17
CA VAL A 8 1.91 1.56 1.88
C VAL A 8 0.72 2.50 1.68
N LEU A 9 -0.32 2.08 0.95
CA LEU A 9 -1.51 2.89 0.75
C LEU A 9 -2.24 3.17 2.07
N CYS A 10 -2.45 2.15 2.89
CA CYS A 10 -3.13 2.29 4.17
C CYS A 10 -2.30 3.13 5.16
N ALA A 11 -0.99 2.95 5.20
CA ALA A 11 -0.10 3.78 6.00
C ALA A 11 -0.11 5.24 5.51
N ALA A 12 -0.09 5.48 4.19
CA ALA A 12 -0.13 6.82 3.59
C ALA A 12 -1.36 7.63 4.01
N LEU A 13 -2.52 6.99 4.21
CA LEU A 13 -3.73 7.64 4.75
C LEU A 13 -3.56 8.10 6.20
N CYS A 14 -2.61 7.53 6.93
CA CYS A 14 -2.26 7.90 8.30
C CYS A 14 -1.07 8.87 8.37
N TRP A 15 -0.66 9.44 7.23
CA TRP A 15 0.41 10.45 7.15
C TRP A 15 1.75 10.00 7.77
N PRO A 16 2.40 8.96 7.21
CA PRO A 16 3.66 8.45 7.71
C PRO A 16 4.79 9.45 7.36
N GLU A 17 5.75 9.62 8.27
CA GLU A 17 6.96 10.43 8.04
C GLU A 17 8.06 9.65 7.33
N GLY A 18 8.01 8.31 7.37
CA GLY A 18 8.95 7.46 6.66
C GLY A 18 8.54 5.99 6.52
N TRP A 19 9.46 5.19 5.95
CA TRP A 19 9.23 3.74 5.76
C TRP A 19 9.15 2.95 7.06
N GLN A 20 9.79 3.46 8.12
CA GLN A 20 9.69 2.89 9.45
C GLN A 20 8.25 2.95 9.98
N ASP A 21 7.54 4.05 9.73
CA ASP A 21 6.13 4.17 10.12
C ASP A 21 5.23 3.21 9.32
N VAL A 22 5.58 2.93 8.05
CA VAL A 22 4.87 1.94 7.23
C VAL A 22 5.10 0.52 7.76
N GLU A 23 6.32 0.20 8.17
CA GLU A 23 6.65 -1.04 8.85
C GLU A 23 5.86 -1.16 10.17
N ASP A 24 5.89 -0.12 11.01
CA ASP A 24 5.23 -0.12 12.30
C ASP A 24 3.70 -0.19 12.16
N PHE A 25 3.12 0.47 11.17
CA PHE A 25 1.72 0.28 10.78
C PHE A 25 1.41 -1.18 10.46
N GLY A 26 2.27 -1.84 9.67
CA GLY A 26 2.13 -3.26 9.34
C GLY A 26 2.27 -4.19 10.56
N LYS A 27 3.10 -3.82 11.55
CA LYS A 27 3.22 -4.55 12.83
C LYS A 27 1.97 -4.42 13.70
N LEU A 28 1.41 -3.21 13.77
CA LEU A 28 0.33 -2.86 14.68
C LEU A 28 -1.05 -3.31 14.16
N LYS A 29 -1.28 -3.30 12.85
CA LYS A 29 -2.60 -3.61 12.29
C LYS A 29 -2.78 -5.10 11.98
N ILE A 30 -3.20 -5.84 13.01
CA ILE A 30 -3.67 -7.24 12.91
C ILE A 30 -4.86 -7.38 11.94
N ASP A 31 -5.69 -6.34 11.79
CA ASP A 31 -6.93 -6.39 11.02
C ASP A 31 -6.71 -6.42 9.50
N LEU A 32 -5.56 -5.96 9.00
CA LEU A 32 -5.23 -6.11 7.57
C LEU A 32 -5.16 -7.59 7.15
N ARG A 33 -4.92 -8.51 8.10
CA ARG A 33 -4.93 -9.96 7.84
C ARG A 33 -6.30 -10.50 7.41
N SER A 34 -7.39 -9.77 7.69
CA SER A 34 -8.72 -10.12 7.21
C SER A 34 -8.89 -9.86 5.70
N HIS A 35 -8.11 -8.93 5.14
CA HIS A 35 -8.17 -8.54 3.74
C HIS A 35 -7.12 -9.24 2.86
N LEU A 36 -5.94 -9.51 3.42
CA LEU A 36 -4.85 -10.23 2.74
C LEU A 36 -4.16 -11.17 3.72
N PRO A 37 -3.60 -12.30 3.27
CA PRO A 37 -3.06 -13.31 4.18
C PRO A 37 -1.81 -12.85 4.96
N TYR A 38 -1.02 -11.90 4.45
CA TYR A 38 0.29 -11.50 5.01
C TYR A 38 1.15 -12.73 5.36
N ASN A 39 1.18 -13.70 4.42
CA ASN A 39 1.84 -15.01 4.61
C ASN A 39 3.35 -14.86 4.79
N ASN A 40 3.93 -13.81 4.22
CA ASN A 40 5.30 -13.41 4.52
C ASN A 40 5.25 -12.42 5.69
N ARG A 41 6.13 -12.65 6.68
CA ARG A 41 6.34 -11.78 7.84
C ARG A 41 6.32 -10.29 7.44
N ILE A 42 5.88 -9.44 8.35
CA ILE A 42 5.82 -7.97 8.19
C ILE A 42 7.06 -7.46 7.45
N PHE A 43 6.84 -6.71 6.38
CA PHE A 43 7.91 -6.14 5.57
C PHE A 43 8.69 -5.13 6.40
N ARG A 44 10.02 -5.22 6.33
CA ARG A 44 10.93 -4.26 6.96
C ARG A 44 10.94 -2.95 6.17
N ASP A 45 11.25 -1.85 6.84
CA ASP A 45 11.37 -0.49 6.29
C ASP A 45 12.21 -0.43 4.99
N ASP A 46 13.26 -1.24 4.87
CA ASP A 46 14.13 -1.33 3.69
C ASP A 46 13.49 -2.03 2.47
N THR A 47 12.39 -2.76 2.68
CA THR A 47 11.71 -3.54 1.64
C THR A 47 10.89 -2.64 0.72
N PHE A 48 10.17 -1.67 1.27
CA PHE A 48 9.34 -0.73 0.52
C PHE A 48 10.14 0.10 -0.50
N PRO A 49 11.24 0.79 -0.12
CA PRO A 49 11.99 1.58 -1.08
C PRO A 49 12.72 0.71 -2.11
N ARG A 50 13.05 -0.56 -1.81
CA ARG A 50 13.59 -1.49 -2.82
C ARG A 50 12.52 -1.90 -3.83
N PHE A 51 11.32 -2.21 -3.35
CA PHE A 51 10.18 -2.51 -4.20
C PHE A 51 9.90 -1.37 -5.18
N PHE A 52 9.70 -0.14 -4.69
CA PHE A 52 9.42 0.99 -5.58
C PHE A 52 10.58 1.36 -6.51
N ARG A 53 11.83 1.18 -6.08
CA ARG A 53 13.00 1.38 -6.96
C ARG A 53 13.11 0.36 -8.08
N SER A 54 12.49 -0.81 -7.94
CA SER A 54 12.47 -1.84 -8.99
C SER A 54 11.40 -1.60 -10.06
N LEU A 55 10.49 -0.64 -9.83
CA LEU A 55 9.41 -0.31 -10.74
C LEU A 55 9.79 0.84 -11.67
N ASP A 56 9.27 0.80 -12.89
CA ASP A 56 9.23 1.97 -13.76
C ASP A 56 8.26 3.02 -13.16
N PRO A 57 8.73 4.23 -12.84
CA PRO A 57 7.93 5.23 -12.15
C PRO A 57 6.77 5.76 -13.00
N ASP A 58 6.96 5.89 -14.32
CA ASP A 58 5.94 6.42 -15.22
C ASP A 58 4.83 5.39 -15.44
N GLN A 59 5.21 4.13 -15.65
CA GLN A 59 4.23 3.04 -15.76
C GLN A 59 3.45 2.84 -14.46
N PHE A 60 4.13 2.89 -13.31
CA PHE A 60 3.47 2.78 -12.01
C PHE A 60 2.45 3.91 -11.82
N HIS A 61 2.82 5.14 -12.16
CA HIS A 61 1.96 6.30 -12.04
C HIS A 61 0.68 6.18 -12.90
N ASP A 62 0.81 5.75 -14.16
CA ASP A 62 -0.33 5.58 -15.06
C ASP A 62 -1.26 4.44 -14.62
N LEU A 63 -0.69 3.32 -14.17
CA LEU A 63 -1.44 2.20 -13.62
C LEU A 63 -2.18 2.62 -12.35
N PHE A 64 -1.50 3.33 -11.44
CA PHE A 64 -2.09 3.82 -10.19
C PHE A 64 -3.25 4.77 -10.47
N ARG A 65 -3.08 5.76 -11.35
CA ARG A 65 -4.16 6.67 -11.79
C ARG A 65 -5.34 5.92 -12.39
N THR A 66 -5.07 4.95 -13.24
CA THR A 66 -6.12 4.14 -13.87
C THR A 66 -6.90 3.33 -12.83
N TRP A 67 -6.20 2.75 -11.85
CA TRP A 67 -6.80 2.03 -10.74
C TRP A 67 -7.69 2.94 -9.86
N VAL A 68 -7.20 4.13 -9.46
CA VAL A 68 -7.98 5.10 -8.69
C VAL A 68 -9.25 5.53 -9.45
N LYS A 69 -9.14 5.82 -10.75
CA LYS A 69 -10.29 6.16 -11.60
C LYS A 69 -11.34 5.04 -11.65
N ARG A 70 -10.92 3.78 -11.68
CA ARG A 70 -11.83 2.63 -11.67
C ARG A 70 -12.55 2.48 -10.33
N ILE A 71 -11.85 2.68 -9.21
CA ILE A 71 -12.46 2.65 -7.89
C ILE A 71 -13.50 3.77 -7.76
N SER A 72 -13.13 5.00 -8.14
CA SER A 72 -14.04 6.14 -8.06
C SER A 72 -15.32 5.96 -8.89
N LYS A 73 -15.25 5.26 -10.03
CA LYS A 73 -16.44 4.96 -10.85
C LYS A 73 -17.34 3.88 -10.25
N ASN A 74 -16.77 2.96 -9.47
CA ASN A 74 -17.48 1.83 -8.90
C ASN A 74 -17.92 2.06 -7.45
N SER A 75 -17.46 3.14 -6.81
CA SER A 75 -17.98 3.58 -5.53
C SER A 75 -19.35 4.23 -5.74
N PRO A 76 -20.43 3.78 -5.07
CA PRO A 76 -21.63 4.59 -4.97
C PRO A 76 -21.21 5.94 -4.40
N ALA A 77 -21.71 7.03 -4.98
CA ALA A 77 -21.46 8.37 -4.47
C ALA A 77 -21.65 8.35 -2.96
N ILE A 78 -20.58 8.56 -2.21
CA ILE A 78 -20.65 8.72 -0.77
C ILE A 78 -21.45 10.02 -0.57
N LEU A 79 -22.75 9.85 -0.28
CA LEU A 79 -23.59 10.84 0.38
C LEU A 79 -23.16 10.92 1.85
#